data_AF-F9DKM4-F1
#
_entry.id   AF-F9DKM4-F1
#
_cell.length_a   1.000
_cell.length_b   1.000
_cell.length_c   1.000
_cell.angle_alpha   90.00
_cell.angle_beta   90.00
_cell.angle_gamma   90.00
#
_symmetry.space_group_name_H-M   'P 1'
#
loop_
_entity.id
_entity.type
_entity.pdbx_description
1 polymer ?
#
loop_
_entity_poly.entity_id
_entity_poly.type
_entity_poly.pdbx_seq_one_letter_code
_entity_poly.pdbx_strand_id
1 'polypeptide(L)'
;MKRIKIVRVLATYICHDPFAYSPIWTWDSFPPIIYTERERILPVLKEWEHKGYLTLIYDEKIAFILNVEKLPSKEKLIEESRNIK
;
A
#
# COMPACT_ATOMS: atom_id res chain seq x y z
N MET A 1 -11.53 7.44 9.95
CA MET A 1 -10.15 7.39 10.51
C MET A 1 -9.26 8.38 9.76
N LYS A 2 -8.20 8.98 10.36
CA LYS A 2 -7.27 9.84 9.58
C LYS A 2 -6.58 8.99 8.50
N ARG A 3 -6.47 9.48 7.26
CA ARG A 3 -5.81 8.76 6.12
C ARG A 3 -4.46 8.15 6.50
N ILE A 4 -3.64 8.90 7.23
CA ILE A 4 -2.32 8.44 7.66
C ILE A 4 -2.34 7.20 8.56
N LYS A 5 -3.41 6.96 9.32
CA LYS A 5 -3.55 5.74 10.12
C LYS A 5 -3.80 4.52 9.21
N ILE A 6 -4.58 4.70 8.14
CA ILE A 6 -4.84 3.65 7.14
C ILE A 6 -3.53 3.30 6.42
N VAL A 7 -2.77 4.32 5.99
CA VAL A 7 -1.46 4.13 5.37
C VAL A 7 -0.48 3.41 6.30
N ARG A 8 -0.46 3.73 7.60
CA ARG A 8 0.38 3.02 8.58
C ARG A 8 0.04 1.54 8.68
N VAL A 9 -1.25 1.20 8.68
CA VAL A 9 -1.69 -0.21 8.67
C VAL A 9 -1.20 -0.86 7.39
N LEU A 10 -1.48 -0.27 6.22
CA LEU A 10 -1.04 -0.80 4.93
C LEU A 10 0.48 -1.04 4.88
N ALA A 11 1.28 -0.02 5.22
CA ALA A 11 2.74 -0.10 5.27
C ALA A 11 3.26 -1.16 6.23
N THR A 12 2.55 -1.41 7.34
CA THR A 12 2.92 -2.48 8.28
C THR A 12 2.73 -3.85 7.63
N TYR A 13 1.63 -4.08 6.92
CA TYR A 13 1.38 -5.36 6.25
C TYR A 13 2.42 -5.64 5.17
N ILE A 14 2.62 -4.68 4.25
CA ILE A 14 3.52 -4.89 3.11
C ILE A 14 5.01 -4.94 3.49
N CYS A 15 5.41 -4.36 4.63
CA CYS A 15 6.81 -4.39 5.07
C CYS A 15 7.12 -5.43 6.16
N HIS A 16 6.12 -6.04 6.80
CA HIS A 16 6.37 -7.03 7.86
C HIS A 16 6.89 -8.35 7.28
N ASP A 17 6.33 -8.79 6.14
CA ASP A 17 6.86 -9.92 5.40
C ASP A 17 6.39 -9.89 3.92
N PRO A 18 7.04 -9.09 3.05
CA PRO A 18 6.70 -9.06 1.63
C PRO A 18 7.02 -10.37 0.88
N PHE A 19 7.74 -11.31 1.52
CA PHE A 19 8.26 -12.52 0.88
C PHE A 19 7.49 -13.79 1.24
N ALA A 20 6.66 -13.79 2.29
CA ALA A 20 6.06 -15.02 2.79
C ALA A 20 5.16 -15.76 1.79
N TYR A 21 4.53 -15.09 0.81
CA TYR A 21 3.54 -15.74 -0.05
C TYR A 21 3.48 -15.28 -1.52
N SER A 22 3.61 -13.98 -1.84
CA SER A 22 3.59 -13.46 -3.22
C SER A 22 3.83 -11.94 -3.23
N PRO A 23 4.43 -11.37 -4.29
CA PRO A 23 4.41 -9.92 -4.49
C PRO A 23 3.01 -9.39 -4.84
N ILE A 24 2.06 -10.27 -5.17
CA ILE A 24 0.68 -9.90 -5.51
C ILE A 24 -0.15 -9.79 -4.24
N TRP A 25 -0.69 -8.60 -3.97
CA TRP A 25 -1.53 -8.33 -2.81
C TRP A 25 -3.00 -8.25 -3.20
N THR A 26 -3.83 -8.99 -2.49
CA THR A 26 -5.30 -8.91 -2.61
C THR A 26 -5.87 -8.03 -1.52
N TRP A 27 -7.05 -7.46 -1.75
CA TRP A 27 -7.72 -6.66 -0.72
C TRP A 27 -8.03 -7.46 0.55
N ASP A 28 -8.29 -8.76 0.42
CA ASP A 28 -8.53 -9.70 1.52
C ASP A 28 -7.27 -9.98 2.36
N SER A 29 -6.09 -9.63 1.86
CA SER A 29 -4.83 -9.72 2.61
C SER A 29 -4.72 -8.64 3.70
N PHE A 30 -5.64 -7.68 3.72
CA PHE A 30 -5.66 -6.56 4.65
C PHE A 30 -6.92 -6.57 5.52
N PRO A 31 -6.91 -5.84 6.65
CA PRO A 31 -8.14 -5.59 7.39
C PRO A 31 -9.19 -4.92 6.50
N PRO A 32 -10.49 -5.26 6.60
CA PRO A 32 -11.55 -4.78 5.70
C PRO A 32 -11.60 -3.25 5.53
N ILE A 33 -11.17 -2.51 6.55
CA ILE A 33 -11.11 -1.03 6.52
C ILE A 33 -10.20 -0.49 5.41
N ILE A 34 -9.17 -1.23 4.98
CA ILE A 34 -8.29 -0.81 3.88
C ILE A 34 -9.08 -0.77 2.57
N TYR A 35 -9.89 -1.80 2.30
CA TYR A 35 -10.74 -1.85 1.10
C TYR A 35 -11.83 -0.79 1.11
N THR A 36 -12.49 -0.60 2.26
CA THR A 36 -13.54 0.40 2.43
C THR A 36 -13.03 1.83 2.21
N GLU A 37 -11.79 2.10 2.60
CA GLU A 37 -11.18 3.43 2.47
C GLU A 37 -10.25 3.56 1.25
N ARG A 38 -10.29 2.60 0.31
CA ARG A 38 -9.36 2.52 -0.83
C ARG A 38 -9.30 3.79 -1.66
N GLU A 39 -10.44 4.45 -1.89
CA GLU A 39 -10.50 5.71 -2.64
C GLU A 39 -9.73 6.84 -1.95
N ARG A 40 -9.74 6.88 -0.61
CA ARG A 40 -9.04 7.92 0.17
C ARG A 40 -7.53 7.71 0.19
N ILE A 41 -7.07 6.47 0.07
CA ILE A 41 -5.64 6.14 0.01
C ILE A 41 -5.12 6.01 -1.43
N LEU A 42 -6.00 6.03 -2.44
CA LEU A 42 -5.63 5.94 -3.85
C LEU A 42 -4.58 6.99 -4.27
N PRO A 43 -4.62 8.26 -3.85
CA PRO A 43 -3.56 9.22 -4.17
C PRO A 43 -2.19 8.78 -3.64
N VAL A 44 -2.16 8.15 -2.47
CA VAL A 44 -0.92 7.63 -1.88
C VAL A 44 -0.41 6.44 -2.69
N LEU A 45 -1.29 5.52 -3.06
CA LEU A 45 -0.94 4.37 -3.87
C LEU A 45 -0.41 4.77 -5.26
N LYS A 46 -1.00 5.80 -5.89
CA LYS A 46 -0.53 6.35 -7.17
C LYS A 46 0.87 6.96 -7.06
N GLU A 47 1.17 7.64 -5.96
CA GLU A 47 2.52 8.16 -5.73
C GLU A 47 3.54 7.03 -5.52
N TRP A 48 3.16 5.97 -4.81
CA TRP A 48 3.99 4.79 -4.64
C TRP A 48 4.21 4.05 -5.97
N GLU A 49 3.20 4.02 -6.83
CA GLU A 49 3.33 3.53 -8.21
C GLU A 49 4.28 4.39 -9.05
N HIS A 50 4.16 5.72 -8.98
CA HIS A 50 5.06 6.64 -9.67
C HIS A 50 6.52 6.47 -9.24
N LYS A 51 6.76 6.22 -7.95
CA LYS A 51 8.08 5.90 -7.38
C LYS A 51 8.55 4.47 -7.68
N GLY A 52 7.69 3.66 -8.29
CA GLY A 52 7.98 2.29 -8.69
C GLY A 52 8.02 1.28 -7.55
N TYR A 53 7.38 1.57 -6.41
CA TYR A 53 7.31 0.68 -5.24
C TYR A 53 6.25 -0.42 -5.41
N LEU A 54 5.25 -0.15 -6.24
CA LEU A 54 4.19 -1.08 -6.58
C LEU A 54 3.63 -0.78 -7.97
N THR A 55 2.79 -1.66 -8.48
CA THR A 55 1.95 -1.45 -9.66
C THR A 55 0.51 -1.65 -9.23
N LEU A 56 -0.32 -0.62 -9.40
CA LEU A 56 -1.74 -0.71 -9.05
C LEU A 56 -2.45 -1.63 -10.03
N ILE A 57 -3.30 -2.51 -9.48
CA ILE A 57 -4.20 -3.32 -10.29
C ILE A 57 -5.60 -2.76 -10.09
N TYR A 58 -6.24 -2.32 -11.19
CA TYR A 58 -7.60 -1.78 -11.16
C TYR A 58 -8.63 -2.92 -11.17
N ASP A 59 -8.54 -3.80 -10.18
CA ASP A 59 -9.38 -4.99 -10.02
C ASP A 59 -10.03 -4.99 -8.63
N GLU A 60 -11.22 -5.60 -8.52
CA GLU A 60 -11.97 -5.65 -7.26
C GLU A 60 -11.37 -6.61 -6.23
N LYS A 61 -10.54 -7.57 -6.67
CA LYS A 61 -9.91 -8.59 -5.83
C LYS A 61 -8.43 -8.29 -5.59
N ILE A 62 -7.69 -7.90 -6.63
CA ILE A 62 -6.26 -7.61 -6.56
C ILE A 62 -6.04 -6.12 -6.32
N ALA A 63 -5.25 -5.79 -5.31
CA ALA A 63 -4.93 -4.41 -4.95
C ALA A 63 -3.75 -3.88 -5.78
N PHE A 64 -2.61 -4.57 -5.71
CA PHE A 64 -1.37 -4.17 -6.39
C PHE A 64 -0.36 -5.31 -6.41
N ILE A 65 0.66 -5.15 -7.24
CA ILE A 65 1.87 -5.96 -7.24
C ILE A 65 2.99 -5.13 -6.63
N LEU A 66 3.66 -5.62 -5.58
CA LEU A 66 4.81 -4.93 -5.00
C LEU A 66 6.06 -5.11 -5.86
N ASN A 67 6.81 -4.02 -6.02
CA ASN A 67 8.17 -4.05 -6.53
C ASN A 67 9.15 -4.06 -5.36
N VAL A 68 9.45 -5.27 -4.89
CA VAL A 68 10.17 -5.48 -3.63
C VAL A 68 11.58 -4.89 -3.66
N GLU A 69 12.27 -4.94 -4.80
CA GLU A 69 13.62 -4.38 -4.94
C GLU A 69 13.68 -2.86 -4.74
N LYS A 70 12.55 -2.18 -4.96
CA LYS A 70 12.43 -0.72 -4.83
C LYS A 70 11.67 -0.28 -3.58
N LEU A 71 11.10 -1.22 -2.82
CA LEU A 71 10.27 -0.91 -1.66
C LEU A 71 11.13 -0.32 -0.52
N PRO A 72 10.87 0.92 -0.06
CA PRO A 72 11.65 1.49 1.04
C PRO A 72 11.20 0.94 2.40
N SER A 73 11.90 1.34 3.46
CA SER A 73 11.48 1.02 4.82
C SER A 73 10.08 1.53 5.12
N LYS A 74 9.39 0.84 6.03
CA LYS A 74 8.05 1.21 6.52
C LYS A 74 8.01 2.67 6.98
N GLU A 75 9.02 3.12 7.73
CA GLU A 75 9.11 4.49 8.24
C GLU A 75 9.16 5.51 7.10
N LYS A 76 9.96 5.25 6.07
CA LYS A 76 10.09 6.11 4.89
C LYS A 76 8.79 6.14 4.07
N LEU A 77 8.13 4.99 3.85
CA LEU A 77 6.81 4.94 3.21
C LEU A 77 5.79 5.82 3.95
N ILE A 78 5.73 5.71 5.28
CA ILE A 78 4.80 6.48 6.10
C ILE A 78 5.12 7.97 6.02
N GLU A 79 6.40 8.35 6.07
CA GLU A 79 6.85 9.74 5.98
C GLU A 79 6.44 10.39 4.65
N GLU A 80 6.80 9.76 3.53
CA GLU A 80 6.50 10.24 2.18
C GLU A 80 4.98 10.40 1.96
N SER A 81 4.18 9.56 2.63
CA SER A 81 2.73 9.57 2.51
C SER A 81 2.00 10.64 3.32
N ARG A 82 2.68 11.37 4.21
CA ARG A 82 2.04 12.37 5.08
C ARG A 82 1.51 13.58 4.31
N ASN A 83 2.23 13.97 3.25
CA ASN A 83 2.04 15.26 2.57
C ASN A 83 1.39 15.14 1.18
N ILE A 84 1.09 13.93 0.73
CA ILE A 84 0.38 13.68 -0.53
C ILE A 84 -1.02 14.31 -0.43
N LYS A 85 -1.46 15.10 -1.39
CA LYS A 85 -2.78 15.74 -1.33
C LYS A 85 -3.87 14.72 -1.67
#